data_AF-A0A352VZC7-F1
#
_entry.id   AF-A0A352VZC7-F1
#
_cell.length_a   1.000
_cell.length_b   1.000
_cell.length_c   1.000
_cell.angle_alpha   90.00
_cell.angle_beta   90.00
_cell.angle_gamma   90.00
#
_symmetry.space_group_name_H-M   'P 1'
#
loop_
_entity.id
_entity.type
_entity.pdbx_description
1 polymer ?
#
loop_
_entity_poly.entity_id
_entity_poly.type
_entity_poly.pdbx_seq_one_letter_code
_entity_poly.pdbx_strand_id
1 'polypeptide(L)' 'MELLADTACRFFKNHSLKTSGKNFNAESGWVLLDFGSCIAHFFLPETREFYNLEKLYFEGEITEPF' A
#
# COMPACT_ATOMS: atom_id res chain seq x y z
N MET A 1 1.41 -11.97 2.29
CA MET A 1 1.51 -10.50 2.40
C MET A 1 2.91 -10.02 2.76
N GLU A 2 3.61 -10.64 3.70
CA GLU A 2 4.97 -10.21 4.08
C GLU A 2 5.94 -10.17 2.89
N LEU A 3 6.00 -11.25 2.11
CA LEU A 3 6.84 -11.33 0.92
C LEU A 3 6.46 -10.30 -0.15
N LEU A 4 5.15 -10.03 -0.32
CA LEU A 4 4.65 -9.03 -1.27
C LEU A 4 5.09 -7.63 -0.83
N ALA A 5 4.92 -7.30 0.44
CA ALA A 5 5.35 -6.04 1.03
C ALA A 5 6.87 -5.87 0.95
N ASP A 6 7.64 -6.92 1.22
CA ASP A 6 9.10 -6.91 1.11
C ASP A 6 9.55 -6.71 -0.34
N THR A 7 8.90 -7.39 -1.29
CA THR A 7 9.19 -7.26 -2.72
C THR A 7 8.87 -5.86 -3.21
N ALA A 8 7.72 -5.29 -2.82
CA ALA A 8 7.34 -3.92 -3.11
C ALA A 8 8.36 -2.94 -2.53
N CYS A 9 8.72 -3.07 -1.25
CA CYS A 9 9.76 -2.24 -0.62
C CYS A 9 11.09 -2.30 -1.37
N ARG A 10 11.54 -3.48 -1.81
CA ARG A 10 12.78 -3.64 -2.58
C ARG A 10 12.68 -2.96 -3.95
N PHE A 11 11.57 -3.16 -4.65
CA PHE A 11 11.30 -2.53 -5.93
C PHE A 11 11.37 -1.00 -5.83
N PHE A 12 10.71 -0.40 -4.84
CA PHE A 12 10.66 1.06 -4.68
C PHE A 12 11.98 1.66 -4.18
N LYS A 13 12.73 0.94 -3.33
CA LYS A 13 14.11 1.36 -2.96
C LYS A 13 15.03 1.44 -4.17
N ASN A 14 14.89 0.53 -5.13
CA ASN A 14 15.66 0.57 -6.38
C ASN A 14 15.28 1.77 -7.28
N HIS A 15 14.13 2.41 -7.04
CA HIS A 15 13.67 3.62 -7.73
C HIS A 15 13.95 4.90 -6.93
N SER A 16 14.84 4.86 -5.93
CA SER A 16 15.22 6.01 -5.09
C SER A 16 14.09 6.62 -4.25
N LEU A 17 12.98 5.91 -4.07
CA LEU A 17 11.92 6.33 -3.15
C LEU A 17 12.30 5.97 -1.71
N LYS A 18 12.35 6.97 -0.83
CA LYS A 18 12.59 6.75 0.60
C LYS A 18 11.34 6.17 1.24
N THR A 19 11.46 4.99 1.85
CA THR A 19 10.39 4.41 2.66
C THR A 19 10.51 4.93 4.09
N SER A 20 9.54 5.71 4.58
CA SER A 20 9.58 6.33 5.92
C SER A 20 9.12 5.38 7.02
N GLY A 21 8.31 4.36 6.70
CA GLY A 21 7.85 3.37 7.67
C GLY A 21 7.18 2.17 7.02
N LYS A 22 7.33 0.99 7.63
CA LYS A 22 6.62 -0.25 7.29
C LYS A 22 5.75 -0.63 8.48
N ASN A 23 4.45 -0.40 8.38
CA ASN A 23 3.50 -0.95 9.35
C ASN A 23 3.04 -2.30 8.84
N PHE A 24 3.54 -3.35 9.48
CA PHE A 24 3.24 -4.72 9.13
C PHE A 24 2.49 -5.38 10.29
N ASN A 25 1.26 -5.79 10.02
CA ASN A 25 0.54 -6.72 10.87
C ASN A 25 0.01 -7.87 9.99
N ALA A 26 0.72 -9.00 9.99
CA ALA A 26 0.39 -10.17 9.19
C ALA A 26 -1.04 -10.67 9.42
N GLU A 27 -1.54 -10.55 10.66
CA GLU A 27 -2.87 -11.01 11.07
C GLU A 27 -3.98 -10.05 10.62
N SER A 28 -3.67 -8.77 10.40
CA SER A 28 -4.67 -7.75 10.06
C SER A 28 -5.20 -7.82 8.63
N GLY A 29 -4.54 -8.56 7.74
CA GLY A 29 -4.91 -8.54 6.32
C GLY A 29 -4.51 -7.24 5.59
N TRP A 30 -3.75 -6.34 6.24
CA TRP A 30 -3.43 -5.02 5.72
C TRP A 30 -1.95 -4.67 5.95
N VAL A 31 -1.28 -4.24 4.88
CA VAL A 31 0.04 -3.62 4.94
C VAL A 31 -0.02 -2.21 4.38
N LEU A 32 0.61 -1.26 5.08
CA LEU A 32 0.75 0.12 4.67
C LEU A 32 2.22 0.45 4.45
N LEU A 33 2.53 0.97 3.26
CA LEU A 33 3.86 1.50 2.91
C LEU A 33 3.77 3.01 2.69
N ASP A 34 4.59 3.76 3.42
CA ASP A 34 4.68 5.22 3.32
C ASP A 34 5.97 5.63 2.60
N PHE A 35 5.82 6.34 1.49
CA PHE A 35 6.90 6.88 0.66
C PHE A 35 7.03 8.41 0.76
N GLY A 36 6.27 9.06 1.64
CA GLY A 36 6.23 10.51 1.81
C GLY A 36 5.40 11.24 0.75
N SER A 37 5.62 10.97 -0.54
CA SER A 37 4.83 11.55 -1.63
C SER A 37 3.59 10.71 -2.00
N CYS A 38 3.59 9.42 -1.67
CA CYS A 38 2.48 8.52 -1.87
C CYS A 38 2.43 7.45 -0.78
N ILE A 39 1.25 6.87 -0.58
CA ILE A 39 1.01 5.77 0.36
C ILE A 39 0.42 4.60 -0.42
N ALA A 40 1.04 3.43 -0.30
CA ALA A 40 0.52 2.21 -0.89
C ALA A 40 -0.15 1.33 0.17
N HIS A 41 -1.39 0.94 -0.11
CA HIS A 41 -2.19 0.05 0.72
C HIS A 41 -2.28 -1.33 0.06
N PHE A 42 -1.84 -2.37 0.76
CA PHE A 42 -1.96 -3.76 0.32
C PHE A 42 -2.95 -4.47 1.23
N PHE A 43 -3.99 -5.05 0.64
CA PHE A 43 -5.08 -5.71 1.37
C PHE A 43 -5.23 -7.17 0.94
N LEU A 44 -5.65 -8.02 1.88
CA LEU A 44 -6.39 -9.23 1.53
C LEU A 44 -7.77 -8.85 0.99
N PRO A 45 -8.38 -9.66 0.10
CA PRO A 45 -9.68 -9.36 -0.50
C PRO A 45 -10.76 -9.02 0.53
N GLU A 46 -10.85 -9.80 1.60
CA GLU A 46 -11.84 -9.65 2.67
C GLU A 46 -11.63 -8.34 3.44
N THR A 47 -10.38 -8.00 3.71
CA THR A 47 -10.00 -6.76 4.40
C THR A 47 -10.28 -5.53 3.52
N ARG A 48 -10.03 -5.62 2.21
CA ARG A 48 -10.33 -4.55 1.25
C ARG A 48 -11.81 -4.25 1.21
N GLU A 49 -12.64 -5.28 1.14
CA GLU A 49 -14.09 -5.15 1.10
C GLU A 49 -14.66 -4.58 2.41
N PHE A 50 -14.09 -4.98 3.55
CA PHE A 50 -14.47 -4.47 4.86
C PHE A 50 -14.19 -2.97 5.03
N TYR A 51 -12.99 -2.51 4.69
CA TYR A 51 -12.62 -1.09 4.85
C TYR A 51 -13.12 -0.19 3.72
N ASN A 52 -13.19 -0.70 2.49
CA ASN A 52 -13.74 -0.03 1.31
C ASN A 52 -13.24 1.42 1.15
N LEU A 53 -11.93 1.61 1.27
CA LEU A 53 -11.30 2.94 1.27
C LEU A 53 -11.51 3.68 -0.06
N GLU A 54 -11.82 2.97 -1.14
CA GLU A 54 -12.19 3.54 -2.43
C GLU A 54 -13.36 4.50 -2.31
N LYS A 55 -14.30 4.26 -1.40
CA LYS A 55 -15.40 5.20 -1.11
C LYS A 55 -14.94 6.47 -0.42
N LEU A 56 -13.82 6.46 0.28
CA LEU A 56 -13.27 7.66 0.91
C LEU A 56 -12.51 8.50 -0.12
N TYR A 57 -11.76 7.85 -1.00
CA TYR A 57 -10.95 8.50 -2.03
C TYR A 57 -11.67 8.67 -3.37
N PHE A 58 -13.01 8.54 -3.41
CA PHE A 58 -13.77 8.51 -4.66
C PHE A 58 -13.72 9.83 -5.45
N GLU A 59 -13.44 10.95 -4.78
CA GLU A 59 -13.24 12.27 -5.42
C GLU A 59 -11.81 12.45 -5.97
N GLY A 60 -10.90 11.52 -5.64
CA GLY A 60 -9.55 11.50 -6.19
C GLY A 60 -9.58 11.12 -7.67
N GLU A 61 -8.78 11.82 -8.47
CA GLU A 61 -8.57 11.45 -9.87
C GLU A 61 -7.89 10.07 -9.95
N ILE A 62 -8.53 9.14 -10.67
CA ILE A 62 -7.94 7.84 -10.96
C ILE A 62 -6.87 8.06 -12.03
N THR A 63 -5.60 7.91 -11.64
CA THR A 63 -4.47 7.96 -12.56
C THR A 63 -4.14 6.56 -13.05
N GLU A 64 -3.96 6.38 -14.36
CA GLU A 64 -3.46 5.12 -14.92
C GLU A 64 -2.04 4.81 -14.39
N PRO A 65 -1.72 3.55 -14.06
CA PRO A 65 -0.37 3.17 -13.66
C PRO A 65 0.58 3.31 -14.86
N PHE A 66 1.67 4.05 -14.65
CA PHE A 66 2.72 4.32 -15.65
C PHE A 66 3.45 3.06 -16.14
#